data_AF-U2T218-F1
#
_entry.id   AF-U2T218-F1
#
_cell.length_a   1.000
_cell.length_b   1.000
_cell.length_c   1.000
_cell.angle_alpha   90.00
_cell.angle_beta   90.00
_cell.angle_gamma   90.00
#
_symmetry.space_group_name_H-M   'P 1'
#
loop_
_entity.id
_entity.type
_entity.pdbx_description
1 polymer ?
#
loop_
_entity_poly.entity_id
_entity_poly.type
_entity_poly.pdbx_seq_one_letter_code
_entity_poly.pdbx_strand_id
1 'polypeptide(L)'
;MLKKNEKVMLLIEKLKSINENIFFDLVIDNFNNELLEKKFGKPFNENSIFFEREIDIVGKIDESNKDFLKKLIEMNNSYVEKKCLDFTKEDYLKEFQRDKILRVNGRGLNPEQMIMYVLSTDNLTDLLEFFKEEYSKYLEKLEENRQEILEKEPFLKQALEELENDTFEKEFQEYIDTKYKNVKKRNLEKLSQKYNLEFQKEDKNFIVSADFLSFFDEKMKEYFSMRETFRRGFEFFNINSYKVSEKERDLEEIITEIEGTEQENRFLNLKNDRLEEENRKLKEDLKKHRNKEAEKTIEKQKKEIEKLNLQIKHLEQEIENMEQDENLEVVENINIKELSEEKKIDLTNQNVKVIGGRWSQKVIEKAEKYAEEKGFRIEFIHATAVFRNSDKLKNSDIIIFDTSYNSHSAYYKLKSHGLKIYRISTSNLDKIKKFSE
;
A
#
# COMPACT_ATOMS: atom_id res chain seq x y z
N MET A 1 6.90 59.59 17.08
CA MET A 1 7.10 58.28 17.73
C MET A 1 5.93 57.86 18.64
N LEU A 2 5.22 58.78 19.30
CA LEU A 2 4.07 58.52 20.19
C LEU A 2 2.94 57.67 19.57
N LYS A 3 2.44 58.01 18.36
CA LYS A 3 1.34 57.27 17.69
C LYS A 3 1.60 55.79 17.38
N LYS A 4 2.86 55.37 17.30
CA LYS A 4 3.23 53.95 17.05
C LYS A 4 3.31 53.13 18.34
N ASN A 5 3.34 53.75 19.53
CA ASN A 5 3.34 53.03 20.81
C ASN A 5 1.90 52.72 21.24
N GLU A 6 0.97 53.63 20.96
CA GLU A 6 -0.46 53.47 21.23
C GLU A 6 -1.06 52.19 20.62
N LYS A 7 -0.73 51.86 19.35
CA LYS A 7 -1.23 50.62 18.73
C LYS A 7 -0.71 49.34 19.40
N VAL A 8 0.53 49.35 19.90
CA VAL A 8 1.13 48.20 20.58
C VAL A 8 0.49 48.01 21.95
N MET A 9 0.36 49.09 22.73
CA MET A 9 -0.32 49.03 24.03
C MET A 9 -1.77 48.60 23.88
N LEU A 10 -2.49 49.14 22.90
CA LEU A 10 -3.89 48.79 22.66
C LEU A 10 -4.07 47.31 22.27
N LEU A 11 -3.13 46.71 21.53
CA LEU A 11 -3.17 45.27 21.24
C LEU A 11 -2.90 44.44 22.51
N ILE A 12 -1.89 44.83 23.30
CA ILE A 12 -1.57 44.16 24.58
C ILE A 12 -2.77 44.23 25.52
N GLU A 13 -3.38 45.40 25.69
CA GLU A 13 -4.57 45.61 26.53
C GLU A 13 -5.76 44.78 26.04
N LYS A 14 -6.01 44.75 24.73
CA LYS A 14 -7.10 43.92 24.16
C LYS A 14 -6.88 42.44 24.42
N LEU A 15 -5.68 41.93 24.21
CA LEU A 15 -5.35 40.52 24.46
C LEU A 15 -5.47 40.20 25.96
N LYS A 16 -4.90 41.03 26.84
CA LYS A 16 -4.99 40.85 28.29
C LYS A 16 -6.39 40.98 28.86
N SER A 17 -7.26 41.76 28.22
CA SER A 17 -8.67 41.85 28.62
C SER A 17 -9.46 40.56 28.37
N ILE A 18 -8.96 39.68 27.48
CA ILE A 18 -9.54 38.36 27.25
C ILE A 18 -8.99 37.39 28.29
N ASN A 19 -7.66 37.35 28.46
CA ASN A 19 -7.00 36.63 29.54
C ASN A 19 -5.64 37.30 29.84
N GLU A 20 -5.35 37.55 31.11
CA GLU A 20 -4.09 38.21 31.53
C GLU A 20 -2.82 37.43 31.15
N ASN A 21 -2.92 36.11 31.07
CA ASN A 21 -1.87 35.14 30.79
C ASN A 21 -1.83 34.69 29.32
N ILE A 22 -2.63 35.26 28.42
CA ILE A 22 -2.70 34.86 27.00
C ILE A 22 -1.34 34.87 26.28
N PHE A 23 -0.41 35.73 26.70
CA PHE A 23 0.93 35.76 26.13
C PHE A 23 1.77 34.54 26.51
N PHE A 24 1.52 33.93 27.67
CA PHE A 24 2.14 32.65 28.01
C PHE A 24 1.66 31.55 27.08
N ASP A 25 0.34 31.43 26.89
CA ASP A 25 -0.25 30.47 25.95
C ASP A 25 0.32 30.64 24.54
N LEU A 26 0.34 31.88 24.04
CA LEU A 26 0.87 32.22 22.72
C LEU A 26 2.35 31.89 22.56
N VAL A 27 3.18 32.12 23.58
CA VAL A 27 4.60 31.78 23.54
C VAL A 27 4.79 30.26 23.56
N ILE A 28 4.06 29.54 24.41
CA ILE A 28 4.11 28.08 24.52
C ILE A 28 3.73 27.41 23.19
N ASP A 29 2.71 27.91 22.51
CA ASP A 29 2.22 27.31 21.28
C ASP A 29 3.08 27.65 20.06
N ASN A 30 3.55 28.90 19.97
CA ASN A 30 4.24 29.35 18.77
C ASN A 30 5.72 28.97 18.74
N PHE A 31 6.36 28.69 19.87
CA PHE A 31 7.82 28.52 19.90
C PHE A 31 8.30 27.27 20.61
N ASN A 32 9.27 26.60 19.98
CA ASN A 32 10.14 25.63 20.64
C ASN A 32 11.45 26.28 21.08
N ASN A 33 12.24 25.56 21.88
CA ASN A 33 13.54 26.04 22.39
C ASN A 33 14.46 26.59 21.30
N GLU A 34 14.61 25.84 20.22
CA GLU A 34 15.46 26.22 19.10
C GLU A 34 14.97 27.51 18.43
N LEU A 35 13.65 27.62 18.22
CA LEU A 35 13.03 28.75 17.55
C LEU A 35 13.03 29.99 18.44
N LEU A 36 12.83 29.82 19.75
CA LEU A 36 13.03 30.87 20.73
C LEU A 36 14.47 31.39 20.63
N GLU A 37 15.48 30.52 20.71
CA GLU A 37 16.89 30.91 20.63
C GLU A 37 17.20 31.67 19.35
N LYS A 38 16.72 31.15 18.22
CA LYS A 38 16.89 31.79 16.93
C LYS A 38 16.24 33.17 16.83
N LYS A 39 15.08 33.38 17.46
CA LYS A 39 14.30 34.63 17.33
C LYS A 39 14.63 35.66 18.40
N PHE A 40 14.92 35.23 19.61
CA PHE A 40 15.13 36.09 20.78
C PHE A 40 16.56 36.07 21.32
N GLY A 41 17.45 35.20 20.83
CA GLY A 41 18.87 35.12 21.24
C GLY A 41 19.13 34.05 22.30
N LYS A 42 20.33 33.99 22.87
CA LYS A 42 20.60 33.13 24.03
C LYS A 42 19.88 33.65 25.29
N PRO A 43 19.62 32.79 26.30
CA PRO A 43 19.09 33.27 27.58
C PRO A 43 19.95 34.39 28.14
N PHE A 44 19.31 35.33 28.84
CA PHE A 44 20.00 36.45 29.48
C PHE A 44 20.96 35.99 30.60
N ASN A 45 20.81 34.74 31.06
CA ASN A 45 21.64 34.11 32.07
C ASN A 45 21.94 32.65 31.70
N GLU A 46 23.20 32.23 31.65
CA GLU A 46 23.59 30.88 31.19
C GLU A 46 23.07 29.75 32.11
N ASN A 47 22.63 30.09 33.32
CA ASN A 47 22.06 29.15 34.31
C ASN A 47 20.53 29.11 34.33
N SER A 48 19.84 29.86 33.46
CA SER A 48 18.38 29.94 33.50
C SER A 48 17.74 28.62 33.07
N ILE A 49 16.89 28.06 33.92
CA ILE A 49 16.03 26.92 33.56
C ILE A 49 15.07 27.38 32.46
N PHE A 50 14.71 26.46 31.56
CA PHE A 50 13.81 26.65 30.42
C PHE A 50 12.74 27.74 30.63
N PHE A 51 11.96 27.64 31.71
CA PHE A 51 10.84 28.53 32.09
C PHE A 51 11.15 30.03 32.25
N GLU A 52 12.36 30.39 32.69
CA GLU A 52 12.69 31.80 32.96
C GLU A 52 12.69 32.64 31.68
N ARG A 53 12.96 32.00 30.54
CA ARG A 53 13.06 32.68 29.26
C ARG A 53 11.71 33.13 28.73
N GLU A 54 10.71 32.26 28.75
CA GLU A 54 9.35 32.60 28.35
C GLU A 54 8.76 33.65 29.29
N ILE A 55 9.04 33.55 30.59
CA ILE A 55 8.66 34.56 31.58
C ILE A 55 9.27 35.91 31.24
N ASP A 56 10.56 35.97 30.89
CA ASP A 56 11.20 37.23 30.51
C ASP A 56 10.66 37.77 29.17
N ILE A 57 10.40 36.91 28.17
CA ILE A 57 9.77 37.33 26.91
C ILE A 57 8.40 37.98 27.17
N VAL A 58 7.55 37.34 27.98
CA VAL A 58 6.25 37.90 28.36
C VAL A 58 6.42 39.17 29.19
N GLY A 59 7.40 39.20 30.11
CA GLY A 59 7.77 40.40 30.86
C GLY A 59 8.14 41.58 29.95
N LYS A 60 8.94 41.36 28.90
CA LYS A 60 9.27 42.39 27.91
C LYS A 60 8.04 42.84 27.12
N ILE A 61 7.13 41.93 26.79
CA ILE A 61 5.86 42.30 26.13
C ILE A 61 5.00 43.16 27.08
N ASP A 62 4.93 42.82 28.36
CA ASP A 62 4.21 43.60 29.37
C ASP A 62 4.78 45.02 29.54
N GLU A 63 6.09 45.16 29.46
CA GLU A 63 6.81 46.44 29.39
C GLU A 63 6.57 47.19 28.05
N SER A 64 5.65 46.71 27.21
CA SER A 64 5.31 47.26 25.89
C SER A 64 6.50 47.27 24.90
N ASN A 65 7.42 46.30 25.03
CA ASN A 65 8.53 46.14 24.10
C ASN A 65 8.03 45.68 22.73
N LYS A 66 8.06 46.60 21.77
CA LYS A 66 7.53 46.37 20.41
C LYS A 66 8.24 45.28 19.66
N ASP A 67 9.55 45.15 19.83
CA ASP A 67 10.35 44.21 19.05
C ASP A 67 10.02 42.78 19.46
N PHE A 68 9.76 42.55 20.75
CA PHE A 68 9.34 41.26 21.27
C PHE A 68 7.94 40.90 20.79
N LEU A 69 6.98 41.81 20.95
CA LEU A 69 5.61 41.59 20.47
C LEU A 69 5.57 41.36 18.95
N LYS A 70 6.32 42.14 18.17
CA LYS A 70 6.38 42.00 16.72
C LYS A 70 6.90 40.62 16.29
N LYS A 71 7.93 40.09 16.96
CA LYS A 71 8.44 38.73 16.68
C LYS A 71 7.40 37.65 16.96
N LEU A 72 6.61 37.80 18.03
CA LEU A 72 5.50 36.90 18.35
C LEU A 72 4.39 36.99 17.29
N ILE A 73 3.97 38.21 16.92
CA ILE A 73 2.95 38.46 15.87
C ILE A 73 3.39 37.83 14.55
N GLU A 74 4.62 38.11 14.10
CA GLU A 74 5.14 37.58 12.83
C GLU A 74 5.16 36.05 12.81
N MET A 75 5.55 35.42 13.92
CA MET A 75 5.55 33.96 14.01
C MET A 75 4.14 33.39 13.92
N ASN A 76 3.24 33.90 14.76
CA ASN A 76 1.85 33.47 14.83
C ASN A 76 1.14 33.65 13.49
N ASN A 77 1.20 34.86 12.92
CA ASN A 77 0.48 35.18 11.71
C ASN A 77 1.04 34.44 10.50
N SER A 78 2.37 34.29 10.38
CA SER A 78 2.93 33.48 9.30
C SER A 78 2.48 32.02 9.38
N TYR A 79 2.21 31.49 10.56
CA TYR A 79 1.69 30.13 10.70
C TYR A 79 0.23 30.04 10.28
N VAL A 80 -0.62 30.92 10.83
CA VAL A 80 -2.06 30.97 10.54
C VAL A 80 -2.31 31.19 9.04
N GLU A 81 -1.63 32.15 8.42
CA GLU A 81 -1.79 32.48 7.00
C GLU A 81 -1.46 31.31 6.07
N LYS A 82 -0.46 30.50 6.44
CA LYS A 82 -0.01 29.37 5.61
C LYS A 82 -0.91 28.15 5.70
N LYS A 83 -1.65 27.99 6.79
CA LYS A 83 -2.29 26.70 7.11
C LYS A 83 -3.77 26.76 7.40
N CYS A 84 -4.32 27.92 7.76
CA CYS A 84 -5.59 27.97 8.50
C CYS A 84 -6.61 28.99 7.96
N LEU A 85 -6.33 29.72 6.87
CA LEU A 85 -7.26 30.75 6.35
C LEU A 85 -8.49 30.17 5.66
N ASP A 86 -8.40 28.98 5.08
CA ASP A 86 -9.48 28.36 4.31
C ASP A 86 -10.40 27.46 5.16
N PHE A 87 -10.28 27.51 6.49
CA PHE A 87 -11.02 26.63 7.40
C PHE A 87 -12.47 27.08 7.58
N THR A 88 -13.38 26.11 7.63
CA THR A 88 -14.74 26.33 8.13
C THR A 88 -14.75 26.43 9.66
N LYS A 89 -15.86 26.90 10.25
CA LYS A 89 -16.02 26.92 11.73
C LYS A 89 -15.84 25.53 12.32
N GLU A 90 -16.37 24.50 11.67
CA GLU A 90 -16.22 23.10 12.07
C GLU A 90 -14.77 22.61 11.98
N ASP A 91 -13.99 23.09 11.00
CA ASP A 91 -12.57 22.74 10.90
C ASP A 91 -11.76 23.36 12.04
N TYR A 92 -12.03 24.63 12.37
CA TYR A 92 -11.43 25.27 13.55
C TYR A 92 -11.76 24.51 14.83
N LEU A 93 -13.04 24.17 15.03
CA LEU A 93 -13.48 23.42 16.21
C LEU A 93 -12.75 22.07 16.33
N LYS A 94 -12.58 21.34 15.21
CA LYS A 94 -11.83 20.08 15.20
C LYS A 94 -10.36 20.25 15.55
N GLU A 95 -9.72 21.34 15.11
CA GLU A 95 -8.33 21.61 15.50
C GLU A 95 -8.21 22.00 16.97
N PHE A 96 -9.11 22.85 17.49
CA PHE A 96 -9.11 23.23 18.91
C PHE A 96 -9.36 22.03 19.83
N GLN A 97 -10.25 21.11 19.43
CA GLN A 97 -10.51 19.88 20.18
C GLN A 97 -9.35 18.89 20.20
N ARG A 98 -8.42 18.99 19.23
CA ARG A 98 -7.21 18.16 19.24
C ARG A 98 -6.19 18.62 20.27
N ASP A 99 -6.33 19.84 20.80
CA ASP A 99 -5.44 20.45 21.80
C ASP A 99 -3.93 20.32 21.45
N LYS A 100 -3.64 20.40 20.14
CA LYS A 100 -2.31 20.11 19.61
C LYS A 100 -1.40 21.32 19.75
N ILE A 101 -0.30 21.11 20.44
CA ILE A 101 0.73 22.14 20.57
C ILE A 101 1.64 22.11 19.36
N LEU A 102 1.56 23.18 18.56
CA LEU A 102 2.38 23.38 17.37
C LEU A 102 3.86 23.13 17.63
N ARG A 103 4.38 23.63 18.75
CA ARG A 103 5.76 23.40 19.22
C ARG A 103 6.21 21.94 19.16
N VAL A 104 5.37 21.02 19.61
CA VAL A 104 5.75 19.61 19.80
C VAL A 104 5.36 18.77 18.61
N ASN A 105 4.19 19.04 18.03
CA ASN A 105 3.65 18.24 16.95
C ASN A 105 4.06 18.75 15.55
N GLY A 106 4.68 19.93 15.44
CA GLY A 106 4.93 20.63 14.17
C GLY A 106 3.65 21.09 13.44
N ARG A 107 2.50 20.85 14.07
CA ARG A 107 1.14 21.18 13.64
C ARG A 107 0.26 21.35 14.88
N GLY A 108 -0.83 22.08 14.75
CA GLY A 108 -1.71 22.44 15.86
C GLY A 108 -2.13 23.89 15.74
N LEU A 109 -3.37 24.19 16.12
CA LEU A 109 -3.92 25.52 16.08
C LEU A 109 -4.81 25.66 17.30
N ASN A 110 -4.53 26.66 18.13
CA ASN A 110 -5.30 26.93 19.33
C ASN A 110 -6.05 28.27 19.25
N PRO A 111 -7.14 28.45 20.01
CA PRO A 111 -7.97 29.66 19.95
C PRO A 111 -7.20 30.97 20.14
N GLU A 112 -6.27 31.04 21.10
CA GLU A 112 -5.42 32.19 21.40
C GLU A 112 -4.61 32.66 20.19
N GLN A 113 -4.11 31.73 19.36
CA GLN A 113 -3.36 32.04 18.14
C GLN A 113 -4.26 32.72 17.10
N MET A 114 -5.52 32.28 17.00
CA MET A 114 -6.52 32.90 16.13
C MET A 114 -6.97 34.26 16.67
N ILE A 115 -7.19 34.39 17.98
CA ILE A 115 -7.49 35.68 18.62
C ILE A 115 -6.37 36.69 18.34
N MET A 116 -5.11 36.29 18.51
CA MET A 116 -3.95 37.12 18.19
C MET A 116 -3.92 37.52 16.72
N TYR A 117 -4.19 36.58 15.81
CA TYR A 117 -4.23 36.85 14.37
C TYR A 117 -5.31 37.87 14.03
N VAL A 118 -6.55 37.67 14.50
CA VAL A 118 -7.68 38.57 14.25
C VAL A 118 -7.40 39.97 14.79
N LEU A 119 -6.94 40.09 16.04
CA LEU A 119 -6.70 41.38 16.68
C LEU A 119 -5.48 42.13 16.11
N SER A 120 -4.54 41.44 15.48
CA SER A 120 -3.35 42.06 14.88
C SER A 120 -3.50 42.39 13.40
N THR A 121 -4.45 41.77 12.69
CA THR A 121 -4.66 41.94 11.24
C THR A 121 -6.00 42.53 10.85
N ASP A 122 -6.98 42.55 11.76
CA ASP A 122 -8.38 42.87 11.50
C ASP A 122 -9.04 41.94 10.43
N ASN A 123 -8.44 40.77 10.16
CA ASN A 123 -9.03 39.72 9.33
C ASN A 123 -9.85 38.76 10.20
N LEU A 124 -10.89 38.14 9.62
CA LEU A 124 -11.76 37.16 10.30
C LEU A 124 -12.43 37.71 11.57
N THR A 125 -12.72 39.01 11.62
CA THR A 125 -13.37 39.67 12.77
C THR A 125 -14.71 39.06 13.14
N ASP A 126 -15.45 38.55 12.15
CA ASP A 126 -16.75 37.88 12.35
C ASP A 126 -16.64 36.56 13.13
N LEU A 127 -15.42 36.01 13.25
CA LEU A 127 -15.11 34.80 14.02
C LEU A 127 -14.46 35.08 15.37
N LEU A 128 -14.17 36.35 15.71
CA LEU A 128 -13.47 36.70 16.95
C LEU A 128 -14.21 36.18 18.19
N GLU A 129 -15.52 36.34 18.23
CA GLU A 129 -16.32 35.92 19.39
C GLU A 129 -16.34 34.39 19.52
N PHE A 130 -16.44 33.67 18.41
CA PHE A 130 -16.29 32.22 18.39
C PHE A 130 -14.93 31.77 18.94
N PHE A 131 -13.82 32.41 18.54
CA PHE A 131 -12.51 32.06 19.07
C PHE A 131 -12.38 32.35 20.56
N LYS A 132 -12.97 33.45 21.05
CA LYS A 132 -13.01 33.74 22.50
C LYS A 132 -13.81 32.71 23.26
N GLU A 133 -14.98 32.30 22.76
CA GLU A 133 -15.81 31.26 23.38
C GLU A 133 -15.04 29.93 23.51
N GLU A 134 -14.35 29.50 22.44
CA GLU A 134 -13.53 28.28 22.49
C GLU A 134 -12.31 28.43 23.42
N TYR A 135 -11.69 29.61 23.46
CA TYR A 135 -10.61 29.88 24.41
C TYR A 135 -11.10 29.83 25.86
N SER A 136 -12.28 30.40 26.16
CA SER A 136 -12.88 30.33 27.51
C SER A 136 -13.12 28.90 27.97
N LYS A 137 -13.57 28.00 27.08
CA LYS A 137 -13.72 26.57 27.41
C LYS A 137 -12.39 25.91 27.76
N TYR A 138 -11.31 26.27 27.06
CA TYR A 138 -9.96 25.80 27.40
C TYR A 138 -9.53 26.31 28.78
N LEU A 139 -9.80 27.58 29.09
CA LEU A 139 -9.47 28.17 30.39
C LEU A 139 -10.22 27.52 31.55
N GLU A 140 -11.48 27.13 31.35
CA GLU A 140 -12.25 26.39 32.35
C GLU A 140 -11.56 25.06 32.70
N LYS A 141 -11.14 24.28 31.69
CA LYS A 141 -10.41 23.02 31.90
C LYS A 141 -9.05 23.23 32.59
N LEU A 142 -8.35 24.30 32.21
CA LEU A 142 -7.07 24.64 32.82
C LEU A 142 -7.23 24.97 34.31
N GLU A 143 -8.30 25.67 34.68
CA GLU A 143 -8.60 26.00 36.08
C GLU A 143 -9.03 24.75 36.88
N GLU A 144 -9.79 23.84 36.27
CA GLU A 144 -10.09 22.52 36.88
C GLU A 144 -8.80 21.74 37.18
N ASN A 145 -7.87 21.68 36.22
CA ASN A 145 -6.57 21.04 36.40
C ASN A 145 -5.73 21.73 37.48
N ARG A 146 -5.74 23.08 37.51
CA ARG A 146 -5.08 23.85 38.57
C ARG A 146 -5.59 23.45 39.94
N GLN A 147 -6.90 23.38 40.11
CA GLN A 147 -7.51 22.98 41.38
C GLN A 147 -7.12 21.56 41.78
N GLU A 148 -7.10 20.62 40.83
CA GLU A 148 -6.66 19.24 41.10
C GLU A 148 -5.20 19.18 41.60
N ILE A 149 -4.29 19.96 41.00
CA ILE A 149 -2.89 20.06 41.44
C ILE A 149 -2.81 20.63 42.86
N LEU A 150 -3.58 21.69 43.15
CA LEU A 150 -3.57 22.35 44.46
C LEU A 150 -4.19 21.50 45.57
N GLU A 151 -5.15 20.64 45.24
CA GLU A 151 -5.71 19.66 46.19
C GLU A 151 -4.69 18.56 46.52
N LYS A 152 -3.91 18.12 45.54
CA LYS A 152 -2.84 17.11 45.73
C LYS A 152 -1.66 17.65 46.51
N GLU A 153 -1.33 18.93 46.36
CA GLU A 153 -0.15 19.57 46.95
C GLU A 153 -0.52 20.80 47.81
N PRO A 154 -0.95 20.60 49.09
CA PRO A 154 -1.40 21.68 49.96
C PRO A 154 -0.37 22.80 50.21
N PHE A 155 0.93 22.47 50.10
CA PHE A 155 1.98 23.47 50.25
C PHE A 155 1.99 24.49 49.11
N LEU A 156 1.67 24.06 47.87
CA LEU A 156 1.55 24.96 46.72
C LEU A 156 0.35 25.88 46.89
N LYS A 157 -0.76 25.34 47.40
CA LYS A 157 -1.94 26.14 47.73
C LYS A 157 -1.60 27.25 48.73
N GLN A 158 -0.92 26.92 49.83
CA GLN A 158 -0.49 27.93 50.80
C GLN A 158 0.46 28.96 50.17
N ALA A 159 1.45 28.51 49.38
CA ALA A 159 2.38 29.40 48.71
C ALA A 159 1.65 30.37 47.77
N LEU A 160 0.70 29.89 46.98
CA LEU A 160 -0.08 30.72 46.07
C LEU A 160 -1.00 31.68 46.79
N GLU A 161 -1.68 31.25 47.85
CA GLU A 161 -2.48 32.15 48.68
C GLU A 161 -1.62 33.30 49.23
N GLU A 162 -0.39 33.03 49.67
CA GLU A 162 0.57 34.06 50.10
C GLU A 162 1.02 34.96 48.93
N LEU A 163 1.17 34.40 47.73
CA LEU A 163 1.60 35.12 46.53
C LEU A 163 0.49 35.92 45.84
N GLU A 164 -0.77 35.53 45.96
CA GLU A 164 -1.94 36.28 45.45
C GLU A 164 -2.40 37.35 46.45
N ASN A 165 -1.96 37.23 47.70
CA ASN A 165 -2.25 38.19 48.76
C ASN A 165 -1.48 39.51 48.56
N ASP A 166 -1.99 40.35 47.65
CA ASP A 166 -1.50 41.71 47.38
C ASP A 166 -1.64 42.67 48.57
N THR A 167 -2.27 42.21 49.65
CA THR A 167 -2.52 43.02 50.83
C THR A 167 -1.20 43.51 51.42
N PHE A 168 -0.11 42.74 51.38
CA PHE A 168 1.18 43.22 51.90
C PHE A 168 1.79 44.36 51.06
N GLU A 169 1.79 44.25 49.74
CA GLU A 169 2.33 45.29 48.86
C GLU A 169 1.46 46.55 48.90
N LYS A 170 0.13 46.38 48.89
CA LYS A 170 -0.82 47.49 49.06
C LYS A 170 -0.69 48.15 50.44
N GLU A 171 -0.62 47.37 51.53
CA GLU A 171 -0.38 47.88 52.89
C GLU A 171 0.97 48.61 52.99
N PHE A 172 2.00 48.11 52.30
CA PHE A 172 3.31 48.74 52.25
C PHE A 172 3.28 50.08 51.50
N GLN A 173 2.57 50.16 50.37
CA GLN A 173 2.37 51.43 49.65
C GLN A 173 1.48 52.40 50.44
N GLU A 174 0.41 51.92 51.08
CA GLU A 174 -0.42 52.73 51.98
C GLU A 174 0.35 53.23 53.22
N TYR A 175 1.35 52.48 53.68
CA TYR A 175 2.28 52.90 54.72
C TYR A 175 3.15 54.07 54.25
N ILE A 176 3.71 54.00 53.04
CA ILE A 176 4.47 55.09 52.43
C ILE A 176 3.57 56.32 52.23
N ASP A 177 2.33 56.12 51.78
CA ASP A 177 1.33 57.17 51.54
C ASP A 177 0.65 57.69 52.82
N THR A 178 1.21 57.41 54.01
CA THR A 178 0.80 57.90 55.35
C THR A 178 -0.58 57.47 55.87
N LYS A 179 -1.23 56.47 55.26
CA LYS A 179 -2.57 56.00 55.69
C LYS A 179 -2.56 54.86 56.72
N TYR A 180 -1.42 54.24 56.97
CA TYR A 180 -1.32 53.11 57.90
C TYR A 180 -1.32 53.55 59.38
N LYS A 181 -2.26 53.03 60.17
CA LYS A 181 -2.26 53.14 61.63
C LYS A 181 -1.86 51.79 62.23
N ASN A 182 -0.74 51.75 62.93
CA ASN A 182 -0.26 50.53 63.58
C ASN A 182 -1.29 50.03 64.62
N VAL A 183 -1.97 48.93 64.30
CA VAL A 183 -3.10 48.40 65.08
C VAL A 183 -2.61 47.65 66.35
N LYS A 184 -1.34 47.23 66.38
CA LYS A 184 -0.77 46.50 67.53
C LYS A 184 0.07 47.44 68.40
N LYS A 185 -0.27 47.55 69.69
CA LYS A 185 0.56 48.20 70.73
C LYS A 185 1.88 47.45 70.91
N ARG A 186 2.82 47.59 69.98
CA ARG A 186 4.18 47.06 70.10
C ARG A 186 4.99 47.95 71.05
N ASN A 187 5.86 47.33 71.85
CA ASN A 187 6.80 48.04 72.69
C ASN A 187 7.93 48.59 71.81
N LEU A 188 7.90 49.91 71.54
CA LEU A 188 8.85 50.59 70.65
C LEU A 188 10.28 50.62 71.22
N GLU A 189 10.44 50.63 72.54
CA GLU A 189 11.75 50.62 73.21
C GLU A 189 12.45 49.26 73.04
N LYS A 190 11.70 48.15 73.10
CA LYS A 190 12.25 46.82 72.77
C LYS A 190 12.65 46.71 71.30
N LEU A 191 11.90 47.34 70.40
CA LEU A 191 12.24 47.42 68.98
C LEU A 191 13.51 48.23 68.74
N SER A 192 13.66 49.36 69.43
CA SER A 192 14.87 50.19 69.36
C SER A 192 16.11 49.40 69.77
N GLN A 193 16.03 48.65 70.87
CA GLN A 193 17.12 47.81 71.34
C GLN A 193 17.43 46.67 70.38
N LYS A 194 16.40 46.00 69.84
CA LYS A 194 16.58 44.87 68.92
C LYS A 194 17.33 45.27 67.64
N TYR A 195 17.00 46.42 67.07
CA TYR A 195 17.57 46.89 65.80
C TYR A 195 18.66 47.96 66.00
N ASN A 196 19.08 48.22 67.23
CA ASN A 196 20.06 49.24 67.60
C ASN A 196 19.75 50.63 67.01
N LEU A 197 18.49 51.06 67.14
CA LEU A 197 17.98 52.33 66.63
C LEU A 197 17.86 53.36 67.75
N GLU A 198 18.15 54.61 67.45
CA GLU A 198 17.87 55.72 68.35
C GLU A 198 16.36 56.01 68.34
N PHE A 199 15.72 55.92 69.50
CA PHE A 199 14.28 56.13 69.65
C PHE A 199 13.99 57.49 70.29
N GLN A 200 13.37 58.38 69.52
CA GLN A 200 12.88 59.67 69.97
C GLN A 200 11.53 59.48 70.68
N LYS A 201 11.56 59.42 72.00
CA LYS A 201 10.38 59.12 72.83
C LYS A 201 9.24 60.13 72.69
N GLU A 202 9.58 61.40 72.49
CA GLU A 202 8.63 62.53 72.40
C GLU A 202 7.78 62.42 71.13
N ASP A 203 8.44 62.22 69.99
CA ASP A 203 7.79 62.11 68.68
C ASP A 203 7.36 60.67 68.32
N LYS A 204 7.72 59.70 69.17
CA LYS A 204 7.53 58.25 68.95
C LYS A 204 8.13 57.75 67.63
N ASN A 205 9.25 58.33 67.22
CA ASN A 205 9.94 58.03 65.97
C ASN A 205 11.30 57.37 66.22
N PHE A 206 11.80 56.67 65.20
CA PHE A 206 13.17 56.14 65.19
C PHE A 206 14.03 56.99 64.27
N ILE A 207 15.24 57.33 64.72
CA ILE A 207 16.30 57.80 63.83
C ILE A 207 16.97 56.56 63.24
N VAL A 208 16.85 56.41 61.92
CA VAL A 208 17.44 55.31 61.16
C VAL A 208 18.60 55.85 60.31
N SER A 209 19.65 55.06 60.14
CA SER A 209 20.72 55.43 59.21
C SER A 209 20.22 55.35 57.77
N ALA A 210 20.80 56.17 56.88
CA ALA A 210 20.52 56.10 55.45
C ALA A 210 20.83 54.70 54.89
N ASP A 211 21.88 54.04 55.39
CA ASP A 211 22.27 52.70 54.98
C ASP A 211 21.21 51.66 55.36
N PHE A 212 20.61 51.75 56.55
CA PHE A 212 19.54 50.85 56.97
C PHE A 212 18.31 50.99 56.08
N LEU A 213 17.93 52.23 55.77
CA LEU A 213 16.79 52.49 54.89
C LEU A 213 17.06 52.01 53.46
N SER A 214 18.28 52.23 52.94
CA SER A 214 18.68 51.78 51.61
C SER A 214 18.69 50.25 51.51
N PHE A 215 19.26 49.57 52.51
CA PHE A 215 19.23 48.11 52.60
C PHE A 215 17.79 47.57 52.65
N PHE A 216 16.93 48.20 53.44
CA PHE A 216 15.53 47.79 53.53
C PHE A 216 14.79 47.98 52.20
N ASP A 217 14.96 49.12 51.53
CA ASP A 217 14.37 49.38 50.22
C ASP A 217 14.84 48.36 49.16
N GLU A 218 16.14 48.07 49.11
CA GLU A 218 16.69 47.04 48.22
C GLU A 218 16.09 45.66 48.50
N LYS A 219 16.00 45.25 49.78
CA LYS A 219 15.43 43.94 50.14
C LYS A 219 13.94 43.84 49.90
N MET A 220 13.19 44.92 50.08
CA MET A 220 11.76 44.96 49.74
C MET A 220 11.56 44.86 48.23
N LYS A 221 12.36 45.55 47.42
CA LYS A 221 12.35 45.43 45.95
C LYS A 221 12.66 44.01 45.49
N GLU A 222 13.70 43.40 46.05
CA GLU A 222 14.04 41.99 45.79
C GLU A 222 12.86 41.06 46.13
N TYR A 223 12.24 41.25 47.29
CA TYR A 223 11.10 40.43 47.73
C TYR A 223 9.90 40.54 46.78
N PHE A 224 9.48 41.76 46.43
CA PHE A 224 8.36 41.96 45.50
C PHE A 224 8.68 41.41 44.10
N SER A 225 9.92 41.59 43.62
CA SER A 225 10.36 41.02 42.35
C SER A 225 10.36 39.49 42.37
N MET A 226 10.80 38.86 43.45
CA MET A 226 10.81 37.41 43.60
C MET A 226 9.38 36.85 43.68
N ARG A 227 8.49 37.52 44.41
CA ARG A 227 7.06 37.19 44.50
C ARG A 227 6.41 37.19 43.12
N GLU A 228 6.60 38.25 42.35
CA GLU A 228 6.03 38.36 41.00
C GLU A 228 6.63 37.35 40.02
N THR A 229 7.94 37.11 40.08
CA THR A 229 8.62 36.07 39.29
C THR A 229 8.06 34.69 39.60
N PHE A 230 7.88 34.36 40.88
CA PHE A 230 7.33 33.07 41.27
C PHE A 230 5.88 32.92 40.81
N ARG A 231 5.03 33.95 41.00
CA ARG A 231 3.63 33.93 40.56
C ARG A 231 3.54 33.65 39.05
N ARG A 232 4.29 34.42 38.25
CA ARG A 232 4.37 34.20 36.78
C ARG A 232 4.90 32.83 36.42
N GLY A 233 5.93 32.36 37.14
CA GLY A 233 6.50 31.04 36.91
C GLY A 233 5.53 29.90 37.22
N PHE A 234 4.72 30.06 38.26
CA PHE A 234 3.66 29.10 38.57
C PHE A 234 2.58 29.09 37.49
N GLU A 235 2.10 30.24 37.04
CA GLU A 235 1.10 30.32 35.96
C GLU A 235 1.62 29.68 34.67
N PHE A 236 2.86 29.99 34.28
CA PHE A 236 3.49 29.33 33.14
C PHE A 236 3.58 27.82 33.32
N PHE A 237 4.03 27.36 34.50
CA PHE A 237 4.13 25.94 34.80
C PHE A 237 2.78 25.25 34.70
N ASN A 238 1.73 25.84 35.26
CA ASN A 238 0.37 25.29 35.21
C ASN A 238 -0.12 25.15 33.77
N ILE A 239 -0.01 26.22 32.97
CA ILE A 239 -0.38 26.21 31.54
C ILE A 239 0.40 25.12 30.82
N ASN A 240 1.75 25.15 30.90
CA ASN A 240 2.60 24.23 30.17
C ASN A 240 2.42 22.77 30.63
N SER A 241 2.19 22.53 31.92
CA SER A 241 1.94 21.19 32.46
C SER A 241 0.63 20.62 31.92
N TYR A 242 -0.47 21.37 31.98
CA TYR A 242 -1.76 20.95 31.42
C TYR A 242 -1.62 20.55 29.94
N LYS A 243 -1.01 21.45 29.18
CA LYS A 243 -0.67 21.32 27.77
C LYS A 243 0.27 20.15 27.44
N VAL A 244 1.08 19.69 28.38
CA VAL A 244 1.93 18.48 28.23
C VAL A 244 1.16 17.22 28.61
N SER A 245 0.36 17.24 29.66
CA SER A 245 -0.42 16.09 30.12
C SER A 245 -1.50 15.66 29.12
N GLU A 246 -2.10 16.58 28.37
CA GLU A 246 -2.99 16.23 27.23
C GLU A 246 -2.22 15.44 26.14
N LYS A 247 -0.94 15.76 25.91
CA LYS A 247 -0.11 15.00 24.95
C LYS A 247 0.24 13.60 25.43
N GLU A 248 0.47 13.44 26.74
CA GLU A 248 0.73 12.11 27.30
C GLU A 248 -0.47 11.20 27.07
N ARG A 249 -1.70 11.72 27.25
CA ARG A 249 -2.93 11.01 26.92
C ARG A 249 -3.04 10.64 25.43
N ASP A 250 -2.77 11.58 24.52
CA ASP A 250 -2.77 11.31 23.08
C ASP A 250 -1.76 10.21 22.70
N LEU A 251 -0.57 10.23 23.30
CA LEU A 251 0.46 9.21 23.07
C LEU A 251 0.05 7.85 23.61
N GLU A 252 -0.56 7.80 24.80
CA GLU A 252 -1.10 6.57 25.38
C GLU A 252 -2.19 5.94 24.49
N GLU A 253 -3.07 6.75 23.91
CA GLU A 253 -4.10 6.28 22.97
C GLU A 253 -3.46 5.70 21.70
N ILE A 254 -2.50 6.41 21.08
CA ILE A 254 -1.78 5.92 19.89
C ILE A 254 -1.02 4.62 20.19
N ILE A 255 -0.35 4.54 21.34
CA ILE A 255 0.36 3.32 21.75
C ILE A 255 -0.62 2.16 21.87
N THR A 256 -1.79 2.38 22.47
CA THR A 256 -2.85 1.37 22.60
C THR A 256 -3.37 0.91 21.24
N GLU A 257 -3.58 1.82 20.28
CA GLU A 257 -3.97 1.48 18.91
C GLU A 257 -2.90 0.67 18.17
N ILE A 258 -1.62 1.03 18.33
CA ILE A 258 -0.49 0.31 17.75
C ILE A 258 -0.44 -1.11 18.33
N GLU A 259 -0.56 -1.26 19.65
CA GLU A 259 -0.58 -2.58 20.30
C GLU A 259 -1.75 -3.44 19.79
N GLY A 260 -2.93 -2.86 19.60
CA GLY A 260 -4.08 -3.54 18.98
C GLY A 260 -3.80 -4.00 17.55
N THR A 261 -3.22 -3.12 16.73
CA THR A 261 -2.84 -3.43 15.34
C THR A 261 -1.77 -4.51 15.27
N GLU A 262 -0.79 -4.51 16.18
CA GLU A 262 0.22 -5.55 16.27
C GLU A 262 -0.35 -6.91 16.69
N GLN A 263 -1.35 -6.93 17.57
CA GLN A 263 -2.07 -8.17 17.92
C GLN A 263 -2.85 -8.72 16.72
N GLU A 264 -3.56 -7.85 15.98
CA GLU A 264 -4.28 -8.24 14.76
C GLU A 264 -3.33 -8.81 13.70
N ASN A 265 -2.20 -8.15 13.45
CA ASN A 265 -1.18 -8.63 12.52
C ASN A 265 -0.62 -10.00 12.94
N ARG A 266 -0.35 -10.22 14.23
CA ARG A 266 0.07 -11.54 14.75
C ARG A 266 -0.98 -12.60 14.48
N PHE A 267 -2.26 -12.30 14.69
CA PHE A 267 -3.36 -13.21 14.41
C PHE A 267 -3.49 -13.54 12.91
N LEU A 268 -3.39 -12.54 12.05
CA LEU A 268 -3.45 -12.72 10.59
C LEU A 268 -2.27 -13.56 10.08
N ASN A 269 -1.06 -13.34 10.59
CA ASN A 269 0.11 -14.14 10.24
C ASN A 269 -0.08 -15.62 10.64
N LEU A 270 -0.57 -15.89 11.85
CA LEU A 270 -0.89 -17.26 12.29
C LEU A 270 -1.94 -17.94 11.40
N LYS A 271 -2.94 -17.17 10.92
CA LYS A 271 -3.94 -17.68 9.98
C LYS A 271 -3.32 -17.97 8.61
N ASN A 272 -2.42 -17.11 8.13
CA ASN A 272 -1.70 -17.33 6.88
C ASN A 272 -0.84 -18.59 6.94
N ASP A 273 -0.07 -18.80 8.01
CA ASP A 273 0.75 -20.00 8.20
C ASP A 273 -0.09 -21.29 8.15
N ARG A 274 -1.28 -21.27 8.78
CA ARG A 274 -2.22 -22.40 8.73
C ARG A 274 -2.72 -22.67 7.31
N LEU A 275 -3.08 -21.63 6.58
CA LEU A 275 -3.55 -21.75 5.20
C LEU A 275 -2.45 -22.22 4.26
N GLU A 276 -1.20 -21.80 4.48
CA GLU A 276 -0.04 -22.29 3.74
C GLU A 276 0.18 -23.79 3.98
N GLU A 277 0.07 -24.24 5.22
CA GLU A 277 0.18 -25.65 5.59
C GLU A 277 -0.94 -26.50 4.98
N GLU A 278 -2.19 -26.03 5.04
CA GLU A 278 -3.33 -26.69 4.39
C GLU A 278 -3.15 -26.76 2.86
N ASN A 279 -2.73 -25.66 2.23
CA ASN A 279 -2.43 -25.64 0.80
C ASN A 279 -1.31 -26.61 0.42
N ARG A 280 -0.27 -26.73 1.26
CA ARG A 280 0.81 -27.70 1.06
C ARG A 280 0.27 -29.14 1.09
N LYS A 281 -0.54 -29.48 2.09
CA LYS A 281 -1.18 -30.81 2.20
C LYS A 281 -2.06 -31.13 0.99
N LEU A 282 -2.91 -30.19 0.59
CA LEU A 282 -3.77 -30.36 -0.59
C LEU A 282 -2.96 -30.57 -1.88
N LYS A 283 -1.86 -29.83 -2.06
CA LYS A 283 -0.95 -30.03 -3.21
C LYS A 283 -0.30 -31.41 -3.20
N GLU A 284 0.12 -31.90 -2.02
CA GLU A 284 0.67 -33.25 -1.88
C GLU A 284 -0.37 -34.33 -2.18
N ASP A 285 -1.59 -34.18 -1.70
CA ASP A 285 -2.67 -35.15 -1.92
C ASP A 285 -3.08 -35.19 -3.40
N LEU A 286 -3.19 -34.04 -4.06
CA LEU A 286 -3.39 -33.96 -5.51
C LEU A 286 -2.29 -34.69 -6.28
N LYS A 287 -1.02 -34.54 -5.86
CA LYS A 287 0.12 -35.23 -6.49
C LYS A 287 0.03 -36.75 -6.30
N LYS A 288 -0.38 -37.24 -5.12
CA LYS A 288 -0.56 -38.67 -4.84
C LYS A 288 -1.70 -39.30 -5.66
N HIS A 289 -2.83 -38.60 -5.77
CA HIS A 289 -3.99 -39.10 -6.53
C HIS A 289 -3.72 -39.15 -8.04
N ARG A 290 -3.11 -38.09 -8.60
CA ARG A 290 -2.82 -37.99 -10.03
C ARG A 290 -1.90 -39.10 -10.54
N ASN A 291 -0.93 -39.54 -9.73
CA ASN A 291 -0.03 -40.62 -10.13
C ASN A 291 -0.67 -42.00 -10.00
N LYS A 292 -1.37 -42.30 -8.89
CA LYS A 292 -1.86 -43.67 -8.64
C LYS A 292 -2.98 -44.12 -9.59
N GLU A 293 -3.92 -43.25 -9.95
CA GLU A 293 -5.01 -43.62 -10.87
C GLU A 293 -4.55 -43.65 -12.32
N ALA A 294 -3.70 -42.70 -12.73
CA ALA A 294 -3.12 -42.69 -14.07
C ALA A 294 -2.20 -43.89 -14.28
N GLU A 295 -1.33 -44.23 -13.31
CA GLU A 295 -0.42 -45.39 -13.41
C GLU A 295 -1.19 -46.71 -13.49
N LYS A 296 -2.22 -46.91 -12.66
CA LYS A 296 -3.07 -48.11 -12.73
C LYS A 296 -3.77 -48.26 -14.08
N THR A 297 -4.21 -47.15 -14.66
CA THR A 297 -4.89 -47.15 -15.97
C THR A 297 -3.90 -47.44 -17.10
N ILE A 298 -2.72 -46.79 -17.07
CA ILE A 298 -1.64 -47.00 -18.02
C ILE A 298 -1.15 -48.45 -17.97
N GLU A 299 -1.02 -49.04 -16.78
CA GLU A 299 -0.55 -50.43 -16.67
C GLU A 299 -1.56 -51.44 -17.21
N LYS A 300 -2.87 -51.22 -17.01
CA LYS A 300 -3.91 -52.04 -17.65
C LYS A 300 -3.84 -51.95 -19.18
N GLN A 301 -3.73 -50.73 -19.71
CA GLN A 301 -3.61 -50.50 -21.15
C GLN A 301 -2.36 -51.17 -21.74
N LYS A 302 -1.21 -51.12 -21.05
CA LYS A 302 0.03 -51.80 -21.49
C LYS A 302 -0.15 -53.32 -21.59
N LYS A 303 -0.76 -53.96 -20.58
CA LYS A 303 -1.03 -55.41 -20.61
C LYS A 303 -1.98 -55.80 -21.75
N GLU A 304 -2.96 -54.96 -22.04
CA GLU A 304 -3.89 -55.17 -23.14
C GLU A 304 -3.21 -55.03 -24.51
N ILE A 305 -2.35 -54.02 -24.68
CA ILE A 305 -1.51 -53.85 -25.88
C ILE A 305 -0.60 -55.07 -26.09
N GLU A 306 0.03 -55.58 -25.03
CA GLU A 306 0.92 -56.75 -25.12
C GLU A 306 0.16 -58.01 -25.54
N LYS A 307 -1.05 -58.22 -25.00
CA LYS A 307 -1.93 -59.33 -25.41
C LYS A 307 -2.34 -59.22 -26.88
N LEU A 308 -2.73 -58.03 -27.33
CA LEU A 308 -3.09 -57.78 -28.73
C LEU A 308 -1.89 -58.02 -29.65
N ASN A 309 -0.69 -57.59 -29.27
CA ASN A 309 0.53 -57.83 -30.05
C ASN A 309 0.86 -59.32 -30.19
N LEU A 310 0.66 -60.12 -29.14
CA LEU A 310 0.82 -61.58 -29.21
C LEU A 310 -0.19 -62.21 -30.18
N GLN A 311 -1.44 -61.75 -30.16
CA GLN A 311 -2.47 -62.21 -31.10
C GLN A 311 -2.13 -61.83 -32.54
N ILE A 312 -1.65 -60.61 -32.77
CA ILE A 312 -1.21 -60.16 -34.10
C ILE A 312 -0.10 -61.07 -34.60
N LYS A 313 0.94 -61.35 -33.79
CA LYS A 313 2.02 -62.26 -34.19
C LYS A 313 1.54 -63.69 -34.51
N HIS A 314 0.59 -64.20 -33.72
CA HIS A 314 0.01 -65.52 -34.00
C HIS A 314 -0.73 -65.52 -35.33
N LEU A 315 -1.56 -64.50 -35.59
CA LEU A 315 -2.28 -64.35 -36.84
C LEU A 315 -1.34 -64.15 -38.03
N GLU A 316 -0.25 -63.39 -37.86
CA GLU A 316 0.79 -63.25 -38.88
C GLU A 316 1.46 -64.59 -39.21
N GLN A 317 1.78 -65.41 -38.21
CA GLN A 317 2.29 -66.78 -38.42
C GLN A 317 1.27 -67.69 -39.07
N GLU A 318 -0.01 -67.57 -38.71
CA GLU A 318 -1.09 -68.36 -39.29
C GLU A 318 -1.30 -67.99 -40.77
N ILE A 319 -1.22 -66.70 -41.11
CA ILE A 319 -1.19 -66.21 -42.50
C ILE A 319 0.03 -66.76 -43.23
N GLU A 320 1.23 -66.69 -42.64
CA GLU A 320 2.46 -67.22 -43.25
C GLU A 320 2.38 -68.72 -43.51
N ASN A 321 1.82 -69.49 -42.56
CA ASN A 321 1.59 -70.93 -42.73
C ASN A 321 0.57 -71.22 -43.84
N MET A 322 -0.53 -70.45 -43.93
CA MET A 322 -1.50 -70.58 -45.02
C MET A 322 -0.87 -70.21 -46.39
N GLU A 323 -0.02 -69.19 -46.44
CA GLU A 323 0.74 -68.82 -47.65
C GLU A 323 1.78 -69.89 -48.03
N GLN A 324 2.35 -70.63 -47.06
CA GLN A 324 3.21 -71.78 -47.32
C GLN A 324 2.42 -73.02 -47.78
N ASP A 325 1.24 -73.28 -47.21
CA ASP A 325 0.33 -74.35 -47.66
C ASP A 325 -0.21 -74.09 -49.07
N GLU A 326 -0.41 -72.83 -49.47
CA GLU A 326 -0.71 -72.45 -50.86
C GLU A 326 0.50 -72.60 -51.81
N ASN A 327 1.73 -72.62 -51.29
CA ASN A 327 2.98 -72.80 -52.06
C ASN A 327 3.43 -74.27 -52.18
N LEU A 328 2.70 -75.24 -51.62
CA LEU A 328 2.86 -76.65 -51.99
C LEU A 328 2.39 -76.84 -53.43
N GLU A 329 3.31 -77.20 -54.32
CA GLU A 329 3.07 -77.50 -55.73
C GLU A 329 1.84 -78.41 -55.92
N VAL A 330 0.70 -77.82 -56.25
CA VAL A 330 -0.34 -78.51 -57.01
C VAL A 330 0.24 -78.67 -58.41
N VAL A 331 0.90 -79.80 -58.64
CA VAL A 331 1.27 -80.30 -59.96
C VAL A 331 -0.01 -80.74 -60.68
N GLU A 332 -0.89 -79.79 -60.99
CA GLU A 332 -1.86 -79.96 -62.05
C GLU A 332 -1.18 -79.61 -63.37
N ASN A 333 -0.65 -80.67 -64.00
CA ASN A 333 -0.30 -80.71 -65.40
C ASN A 333 -1.54 -80.40 -66.26
N ILE A 334 -1.88 -79.12 -66.39
CA ILE A 334 -2.74 -78.64 -67.47
C ILE A 334 -1.79 -78.06 -68.51
N ASN A 335 -1.52 -78.88 -69.53
CA ASN A 335 -0.85 -78.49 -70.75
C ASN A 335 -1.75 -77.47 -71.49
N ILE A 336 -1.70 -76.21 -71.06
CA ILE A 336 -2.32 -75.10 -71.77
C ILE A 336 -1.44 -74.84 -72.98
N LYS A 337 -1.88 -75.31 -74.15
CA LYS A 337 -1.29 -74.94 -75.45
C LYS A 337 -1.01 -73.43 -75.47
N GLU A 338 0.27 -73.07 -75.48
CA GLU A 338 0.73 -71.74 -75.87
C GLU A 338 0.16 -71.42 -77.26
N LEU A 339 -0.72 -70.42 -77.32
CA LEU A 339 -1.19 -69.84 -78.56
C LEU A 339 -0.35 -68.59 -78.84
N SER A 340 0.57 -68.75 -79.79
CA SER A 340 1.30 -67.73 -80.56
C SER A 340 1.21 -66.28 -80.05
N GLU A 341 2.25 -65.83 -79.36
CA GLU A 341 2.65 -64.42 -79.30
C GLU A 341 3.02 -63.99 -80.73
N GLU A 342 2.22 -63.11 -81.37
CA GLU A 342 2.60 -62.20 -82.47
C GLU A 342 1.35 -61.66 -83.17
N LYS A 343 0.75 -60.59 -82.62
CA LYS A 343 -0.02 -59.62 -83.41
C LYS A 343 0.28 -58.23 -82.87
N LYS A 344 0.99 -57.41 -83.65
CA LYS A 344 1.06 -55.97 -83.42
C LYS A 344 -0.35 -55.40 -83.53
N ILE A 345 -0.75 -54.59 -82.57
CA ILE A 345 -2.07 -53.96 -82.52
C ILE A 345 -1.87 -52.47 -82.42
N ASP A 346 -2.57 -51.72 -83.27
CA ASP A 346 -2.62 -50.28 -83.12
C ASP A 346 -3.50 -49.93 -81.93
N LEU A 347 -2.90 -49.35 -80.90
CA LEU A 347 -3.58 -48.93 -79.67
C LEU A 347 -4.10 -47.49 -79.78
N THR A 348 -3.74 -46.74 -80.83
CA THR A 348 -4.07 -45.31 -80.97
C THR A 348 -5.58 -45.06 -80.91
N ASN A 349 -6.02 -44.08 -80.11
CA ASN A 349 -7.41 -43.72 -79.83
C ASN A 349 -8.26 -44.83 -79.19
N GLN A 350 -7.66 -45.87 -78.62
CA GLN A 350 -8.39 -46.96 -77.95
C GLN A 350 -8.42 -46.81 -76.42
N ASN A 351 -9.48 -47.34 -75.82
CA ASN A 351 -9.64 -47.47 -74.38
C ASN A 351 -9.16 -48.86 -73.92
N VAL A 352 -7.89 -48.92 -73.51
CA VAL A 352 -7.19 -50.14 -73.08
C VAL A 352 -7.41 -50.34 -71.58
N LYS A 353 -7.82 -51.55 -71.18
CA LYS A 353 -7.94 -51.91 -69.75
C LYS A 353 -6.98 -53.04 -69.40
N VAL A 354 -6.11 -52.79 -68.42
CA VAL A 354 -5.21 -53.81 -67.88
C VAL A 354 -5.86 -54.40 -66.64
N ILE A 355 -6.02 -55.72 -66.62
CA ILE A 355 -6.74 -56.43 -65.56
C ILE A 355 -5.81 -57.42 -64.90
N GLY A 356 -5.66 -57.30 -63.59
CA GLY A 356 -4.82 -58.20 -62.80
C GLY A 356 -3.40 -57.74 -62.58
N GLY A 357 -2.60 -58.67 -62.06
CA GLY A 357 -1.18 -58.44 -61.79
C GLY A 357 -0.95 -57.55 -60.56
N ARG A 358 0.31 -57.50 -60.10
CA ARG A 358 0.75 -56.60 -59.03
C ARG A 358 1.39 -55.37 -59.65
N TRP A 359 0.56 -54.42 -60.06
CA TRP A 359 1.02 -53.13 -60.59
C TRP A 359 1.29 -52.17 -59.43
N SER A 360 2.56 -51.80 -59.24
CA SER A 360 2.90 -50.73 -58.30
C SER A 360 2.50 -49.36 -58.86
N GLN A 361 2.16 -48.42 -57.98
CA GLN A 361 1.77 -47.06 -58.38
C GLN A 361 2.80 -46.40 -59.32
N LYS A 362 4.09 -46.60 -59.07
CA LYS A 362 5.19 -46.09 -59.93
C LYS A 362 5.19 -46.68 -61.34
N VAL A 363 4.71 -47.91 -61.55
CA VAL A 363 4.63 -48.54 -62.87
C VAL A 363 3.36 -48.12 -63.60
N ILE A 364 2.26 -47.94 -62.87
CA ILE A 364 0.99 -47.40 -63.39
C ILE A 364 1.22 -46.01 -63.97
N GLU A 365 1.84 -45.11 -63.21
CA GLU A 365 2.14 -43.74 -63.65
C GLU A 365 3.01 -43.71 -64.92
N LYS A 366 4.00 -44.62 -65.02
CA LYS A 366 4.83 -44.75 -66.23
C LYS A 366 4.04 -45.25 -67.44
N ALA A 367 3.10 -46.17 -67.22
CA ALA A 367 2.27 -46.73 -68.27
C ALA A 367 1.21 -45.73 -68.76
N GLU A 368 0.62 -44.94 -67.86
CA GLU A 368 -0.30 -43.84 -68.19
C GLU A 368 0.41 -42.77 -69.01
N LYS A 369 1.63 -42.36 -68.60
CA LYS A 369 2.44 -41.42 -69.38
C LYS A 369 2.79 -41.96 -70.77
N TYR A 370 3.16 -43.24 -70.87
CA TYR A 370 3.40 -43.89 -72.17
C TYR A 370 2.14 -43.92 -73.05
N ALA A 371 0.98 -44.19 -72.46
CA ALA A 371 -0.30 -44.21 -73.18
C ALA A 371 -0.67 -42.83 -73.71
N GLU A 372 -0.46 -41.78 -72.92
CA GLU A 372 -0.66 -40.39 -73.33
C GLU A 372 0.27 -40.02 -74.50
N GLU A 373 1.56 -40.35 -74.41
CA GLU A 373 2.56 -40.13 -75.48
C GLU A 373 2.20 -40.87 -76.79
N LYS A 374 1.52 -42.02 -76.70
CA LYS A 374 1.11 -42.84 -77.84
C LYS A 374 -0.35 -42.64 -78.26
N GLY A 375 -1.06 -41.71 -77.63
CA GLY A 375 -2.42 -41.32 -78.01
C GLY A 375 -3.51 -42.36 -77.67
N PHE A 376 -3.37 -43.12 -76.58
CA PHE A 376 -4.40 -44.05 -76.10
C PHE A 376 -4.68 -43.89 -74.61
N ARG A 377 -5.81 -44.44 -74.13
CA ARG A 377 -6.15 -44.41 -72.70
C ARG A 377 -5.92 -45.77 -72.09
N ILE A 378 -5.31 -45.80 -70.91
CA ILE A 378 -5.05 -47.02 -70.16
C ILE A 378 -5.64 -46.91 -68.75
N GLU A 379 -6.36 -47.94 -68.31
CA GLU A 379 -6.90 -48.03 -66.95
C GLU A 379 -6.53 -49.38 -66.33
N PHE A 380 -6.04 -49.37 -65.09
CA PHE A 380 -5.67 -50.58 -64.36
C PHE A 380 -6.78 -51.00 -63.40
N ILE A 381 -7.24 -52.24 -63.52
CA ILE A 381 -8.32 -52.80 -62.71
C ILE A 381 -7.81 -54.04 -61.96
N HIS A 382 -7.94 -54.02 -60.65
CA HIS A 382 -7.60 -55.17 -59.81
C HIS A 382 -8.54 -56.35 -60.11
N ALA A 383 -8.03 -57.58 -60.05
CA ALA A 383 -8.78 -58.77 -60.44
C ALA A 383 -10.05 -59.02 -59.62
N THR A 384 -9.99 -58.76 -58.31
CA THR A 384 -11.16 -58.85 -57.42
C THR A 384 -12.25 -57.83 -57.76
N ALA A 385 -11.89 -56.73 -58.45
CA ALA A 385 -12.81 -55.69 -58.86
C ALA A 385 -13.48 -55.97 -60.22
N VAL A 386 -13.05 -57.01 -60.95
CA VAL A 386 -13.65 -57.43 -62.24
C VAL A 386 -15.13 -57.79 -62.10
N PHE A 387 -15.50 -58.44 -60.98
CA PHE A 387 -16.89 -58.82 -60.72
C PHE A 387 -17.81 -57.63 -60.45
N ARG A 388 -17.26 -56.53 -59.91
CA ARG A 388 -18.00 -55.32 -59.55
C ARG A 388 -18.02 -54.26 -60.67
N ASN A 389 -17.13 -54.36 -61.65
CA ASN A 389 -16.97 -53.38 -62.73
C ASN A 389 -17.37 -53.91 -64.12
N SER A 390 -18.34 -54.83 -64.19
CA SER A 390 -18.78 -55.44 -65.47
C SER A 390 -19.17 -54.42 -66.52
N ASP A 391 -19.81 -53.32 -66.13
CA ASP A 391 -20.25 -52.29 -67.07
C ASP A 391 -19.08 -51.43 -67.58
N LYS A 392 -18.05 -51.21 -66.77
CA LYS A 392 -16.83 -50.53 -67.20
C LYS A 392 -16.01 -51.37 -68.19
N LEU A 393 -16.10 -52.69 -68.14
CA LEU A 393 -15.37 -53.62 -69.01
C LEU A 393 -16.02 -53.73 -70.39
N LYS A 394 -17.34 -53.56 -70.49
CA LYS A 394 -18.07 -53.53 -71.78
C LYS A 394 -17.67 -52.35 -72.67
N ASN A 395 -17.21 -51.25 -72.09
CA ASN A 395 -16.79 -50.03 -72.80
C ASN A 395 -15.29 -49.99 -73.11
N SER A 396 -14.60 -51.14 -73.09
CA SER A 396 -13.19 -51.24 -73.47
C SER A 396 -13.03 -51.75 -74.90
N ASP A 397 -12.11 -51.13 -75.64
CA ASP A 397 -11.78 -51.54 -77.01
C ASP A 397 -10.81 -52.73 -77.00
N ILE A 398 -9.90 -52.72 -76.01
CA ILE A 398 -8.88 -53.75 -75.78
C ILE A 398 -8.77 -54.06 -74.29
N ILE A 399 -8.66 -55.36 -73.97
CA ILE A 399 -8.31 -55.82 -72.63
C ILE A 399 -6.94 -56.50 -72.65
N ILE A 400 -6.06 -56.10 -71.74
CA ILE A 400 -4.81 -56.79 -71.45
C ILE A 400 -4.98 -57.51 -70.12
N PHE A 401 -4.98 -58.84 -70.15
CA PHE A 401 -5.09 -59.68 -68.96
C PHE A 401 -3.70 -60.08 -68.47
N ASP A 402 -3.36 -59.64 -67.27
CA ASP A 402 -2.11 -60.00 -66.61
C ASP A 402 -2.29 -61.30 -65.81
N THR A 403 -1.56 -62.33 -66.22
CA THR A 403 -1.62 -63.65 -65.61
C THR A 403 -0.66 -63.83 -64.44
N SER A 404 0.15 -62.82 -64.08
CA SER A 404 1.25 -62.98 -63.10
C SER A 404 0.79 -63.20 -61.66
N TYR A 405 -0.45 -62.81 -61.31
CA TYR A 405 -0.96 -62.90 -59.94
C TYR A 405 -2.50 -62.98 -59.89
N ASN A 406 -3.11 -63.80 -60.76
CA ASN A 406 -4.56 -63.80 -60.96
C ASN A 406 -5.22 -65.17 -61.13
N SER A 407 -6.47 -65.27 -60.64
CA SER A 407 -7.32 -66.45 -60.69
C SER A 407 -7.92 -66.72 -62.08
N HIS A 408 -7.97 -68.00 -62.46
CA HIS A 408 -8.57 -68.51 -63.71
C HIS A 408 -10.02 -68.01 -63.94
N SER A 409 -10.77 -67.71 -62.88
CA SER A 409 -12.18 -67.31 -62.94
C SER A 409 -12.41 -65.91 -63.55
N ALA A 410 -11.50 -64.95 -63.33
CA ALA A 410 -11.60 -63.62 -63.94
C ALA A 410 -11.41 -63.69 -65.46
N TYR A 411 -10.49 -64.55 -65.93
CA TYR A 411 -10.22 -64.72 -67.35
C TYR A 411 -11.42 -65.29 -68.12
N TYR A 412 -12.04 -66.36 -67.61
CA TYR A 412 -13.22 -66.96 -68.26
C TYR A 412 -14.43 -66.03 -68.26
N LYS A 413 -14.61 -65.22 -67.20
CA LYS A 413 -15.67 -64.21 -67.17
C LYS A 413 -15.45 -63.12 -68.21
N LEU A 414 -14.21 -62.69 -68.48
CA LEU A 414 -13.93 -61.75 -69.56
C LEU A 414 -14.19 -62.36 -70.94
N LYS A 415 -13.81 -63.63 -71.12
CA LYS A 415 -14.03 -64.37 -72.37
C LYS A 415 -15.53 -64.52 -72.70
N SER A 416 -16.39 -64.68 -71.70
CA SER A 416 -17.85 -64.78 -71.91
C SER A 416 -18.49 -63.49 -72.42
N HIS A 417 -17.80 -62.34 -72.33
CA HIS A 417 -18.29 -61.05 -72.86
C HIS A 417 -17.87 -60.79 -74.31
N GLY A 418 -17.17 -61.72 -74.97
CA GLY A 418 -16.78 -61.59 -76.39
C GLY A 418 -15.74 -60.50 -76.67
N LEU A 419 -15.01 -60.03 -75.64
CA LEU A 419 -14.05 -58.94 -75.73
C LEU A 419 -12.72 -59.39 -76.36
N LYS A 420 -12.00 -58.47 -77.01
CA LYS A 420 -10.63 -58.71 -77.51
C LYS A 420 -9.65 -58.70 -76.33
N ILE A 421 -9.16 -59.88 -75.96
CA ILE A 421 -8.29 -60.07 -74.79
C ILE A 421 -6.89 -60.47 -75.24
N TYR A 422 -5.90 -59.67 -74.87
CA TYR A 422 -4.47 -59.95 -74.96
C TYR A 422 -3.94 -60.36 -73.60
N ARG A 423 -2.83 -61.11 -73.56
CA ARG A 423 -2.30 -61.65 -72.31
C ARG A 423 -0.85 -61.21 -72.11
N ILE A 424 -0.51 -60.88 -70.87
CA ILE A 424 0.87 -60.66 -70.44
C ILE A 424 1.14 -61.54 -69.23
N SER A 425 2.35 -62.08 -69.15
CA SER A 425 2.76 -62.99 -68.08
C SER A 425 3.44 -62.31 -66.90
N THR A 426 3.71 -61.01 -67.01
CA THR A 426 4.43 -60.21 -66.00
C THR A 426 3.90 -58.78 -65.98
N SER A 427 3.65 -58.23 -64.79
CA SER A 427 3.22 -56.84 -64.55
C SER A 427 4.33 -55.80 -64.85
N ASN A 428 4.71 -55.65 -66.11
CA ASN A 428 5.72 -54.70 -66.57
C ASN A 428 5.24 -53.97 -67.84
N LEU A 429 5.51 -52.65 -67.89
CA LEU A 429 5.28 -51.79 -69.04
C LEU A 429 5.90 -52.35 -70.34
N ASP A 430 7.07 -52.98 -70.28
CA ASP A 430 7.73 -53.52 -71.48
C ASP A 430 6.87 -54.57 -72.20
N LYS A 431 6.04 -55.33 -71.46
CA LYS A 431 5.11 -56.28 -72.07
C LYS A 431 3.95 -55.58 -72.79
N ILE A 432 3.53 -54.41 -72.32
CA ILE A 432 2.52 -53.59 -72.99
C ILE A 432 3.10 -52.97 -74.26
N LYS A 433 4.34 -52.47 -74.21
CA LYS A 433 5.05 -51.90 -75.36
C LYS A 433 5.14 -52.87 -76.54
N LYS A 434 5.38 -54.15 -76.27
CA LYS A 434 5.43 -55.21 -77.29
C LYS A 434 4.17 -55.35 -78.15
N PHE A 435 3.01 -54.86 -77.71
CA PHE A 435 1.80 -54.85 -78.53
C PHE A 435 1.74 -53.66 -79.50
N SER A 436 2.38 -52.55 -79.14
CA SER A 436 2.32 -51.27 -79.86
C SER A 436 3.57 -50.95 -80.70
N GLU A 437 4.68 -51.66 -80.49
CA GLU A 437 5.91 -51.59 -81.28
C GLU A 437 5.95 -52.66 -82.36
#